data_AF-A0A497V2G5-F1
#
_entry.id   AF-A0A497V2G5-F1
#
_cell.length_a   1.000
_cell.length_b   1.000
_cell.length_c   1.000
_cell.angle_alpha   90.00
_cell.angle_beta   90.00
_cell.angle_gamma   90.00
#
_symmetry.space_group_name_H-M   'P 1'
#
loop_
_entity.id
_entity.type
_entity.pdbx_description
1 polymer ?
#
loop_
_entity_poly.entity_id
_entity_poly.type
_entity_poly.pdbx_seq_one_letter_code
_entity_poly.pdbx_strand_id
1 'polypeptide(L)'
;MPSLTRPADPDLLQRPVLAAGVFVFSALTALGFSAVLALAAPAEAQARTRHSVEHNADGSTATHTGVARSGPNGAVLRSRTAATDGQGNASVTSRSAAMGAQGGMATRQGSTTRSADGSASHSGTVSAQGAQGSLQSSGGATRNADGTVTQARSTTATSAATGNSVQAQSSYSKDTGLSRSATCYDASGTAMACPVRP
;
A
#
# COMPACT_ATOMS: atom_id res chain seq x y z
N MET A 1 17.52 -84.77 -26.64
CA MET A 1 18.72 -85.02 -25.82
C MET A 1 19.81 -84.06 -26.27
N PRO A 2 20.53 -83.32 -25.41
CA PRO A 2 20.26 -82.78 -24.07
C PRO A 2 19.92 -81.25 -24.13
N SER A 3 19.12 -80.65 -23.23
CA SER A 3 19.46 -80.08 -21.90
C SER A 3 20.40 -78.86 -21.97
N LEU A 4 20.36 -77.80 -21.17
CA LEU A 4 19.65 -77.41 -19.95
C LEU A 4 20.19 -76.00 -19.62
N THR A 5 19.37 -74.97 -19.39
CA THR A 5 19.70 -73.93 -18.40
C THR A 5 18.40 -73.50 -17.73
N ARG A 6 18.37 -73.78 -16.42
CA ARG A 6 17.25 -73.71 -15.48
C ARG A 6 17.03 -72.26 -14.96
N PRO A 7 15.88 -72.00 -14.30
CA PRO A 7 15.34 -70.71 -13.90
C PRO A 7 15.59 -70.37 -12.41
N ALA A 8 15.13 -69.19 -11.98
CA ALA A 8 14.62 -68.88 -10.63
C ALA A 8 14.03 -67.45 -10.69
N ASP A 9 12.73 -67.31 -10.86
CA ASP A 9 11.67 -67.17 -9.83
C ASP A 9 11.49 -65.72 -9.31
N PRO A 10 10.25 -65.19 -9.36
CA PRO A 10 9.84 -63.93 -8.76
C PRO A 10 9.34 -64.15 -7.32
N ASP A 11 9.53 -63.20 -6.42
CA ASP A 11 8.43 -62.69 -5.58
C ASP A 11 8.84 -61.62 -4.56
N LEU A 12 7.96 -60.61 -4.49
CA LEU A 12 7.44 -59.95 -3.28
C LEU A 12 8.38 -59.72 -2.09
N LEU A 13 8.84 -58.47 -1.93
CA LEU A 13 8.97 -57.84 -0.61
C LEU A 13 8.56 -56.35 -0.65
N GLN A 14 7.53 -56.06 0.14
CA GLN A 14 7.25 -54.81 0.86
C GLN A 14 6.98 -53.47 0.11
N ARG A 15 5.73 -53.02 0.15
CA ARG A 15 5.30 -51.58 0.19
C ARG A 15 5.60 -51.00 1.60
N PRO A 16 5.33 -49.71 1.98
CA PRO A 16 4.67 -48.62 1.25
C PRO A 16 5.24 -47.17 1.52
N VAL A 17 4.51 -46.19 0.99
CA VAL A 17 4.28 -44.79 1.46
C VAL A 17 5.14 -43.68 0.83
N LEU A 18 4.38 -42.63 0.47
CA LEU A 18 4.72 -41.22 0.18
C LEU A 18 4.82 -40.90 -1.32
N ALA A 19 4.11 -39.91 -1.87
CA ALA A 19 3.04 -39.08 -1.36
C ALA A 19 2.50 -38.28 -2.55
N ALA A 20 1.20 -38.01 -2.51
CA ALA A 20 0.52 -36.78 -2.95
C ALA A 20 0.68 -36.30 -4.41
N GLY A 21 -0.38 -36.02 -5.16
CA GLY A 21 -1.74 -35.72 -4.75
C GLY A 21 -2.13 -34.35 -5.29
N VAL A 22 -2.84 -34.38 -6.43
CA VAL A 22 -4.01 -33.56 -6.74
C VAL A 22 -3.89 -32.04 -6.54
N PHE A 23 -3.86 -31.33 -7.68
CA PHE A 23 -4.22 -29.92 -7.81
C PHE A 23 -5.64 -29.66 -7.31
N VAL A 24 -5.77 -29.19 -6.06
CA VAL A 24 -6.92 -28.42 -5.57
C VAL A 24 -6.42 -27.48 -4.49
N PHE A 25 -6.49 -26.16 -4.70
CA PHE A 25 -6.74 -25.21 -3.61
C PHE A 25 -7.50 -24.00 -4.16
N SER A 26 -8.81 -24.19 -4.25
CA SER A 26 -9.79 -23.11 -4.26
C SER A 26 -9.94 -22.55 -2.83
N ALA A 27 -9.95 -21.22 -2.75
CA ALA A 27 -10.64 -20.39 -1.74
C ALA A 27 -10.18 -20.43 -0.26
N LEU A 28 -10.50 -19.32 0.43
CA LEU A 28 -10.27 -18.95 1.84
C LEU A 28 -8.85 -18.42 2.13
N THR A 29 -8.65 -17.20 2.63
CA THR A 29 -9.34 -16.62 3.79
C THR A 29 -9.46 -15.10 3.71
N ALA A 30 -10.64 -14.59 4.07
CA ALA A 30 -10.90 -13.20 4.39
C ALA A 30 -9.97 -12.75 5.53
N LEU A 31 -9.08 -11.80 5.26
CA LEU A 31 -8.30 -11.12 6.29
C LEU A 31 -9.14 -10.03 6.95
N GLY A 32 -9.88 -10.49 7.97
CA GLY A 32 -10.38 -9.77 9.15
C GLY A 32 -10.44 -8.25 9.13
N PHE A 33 -11.61 -7.73 8.78
CA PHE A 33 -12.16 -6.55 9.47
C PHE A 33 -12.51 -6.97 10.90
N SER A 34 -11.64 -6.72 11.89
CA SER A 34 -12.04 -6.67 13.31
C SER A 34 -10.90 -6.16 14.19
N ALA A 35 -10.97 -4.87 14.51
CA ALA A 35 -10.49 -4.35 15.78
C ALA A 35 -11.38 -3.15 16.15
N VAL A 36 -12.60 -3.46 16.60
CA VAL A 36 -13.44 -2.48 17.32
C VAL A 36 -12.79 -2.29 18.69
N LEU A 37 -11.98 -1.24 18.82
CA LEU A 37 -11.42 -0.85 20.11
C LEU A 37 -12.43 0.08 20.80
N ALA A 38 -13.30 -0.53 21.61
CA ALA A 38 -14.20 0.21 22.51
C ALA A 38 -13.36 0.82 23.65
N LEU A 39 -12.85 2.03 23.43
CA LEU A 39 -12.34 2.89 24.51
C LEU A 39 -13.44 3.87 24.91
N ALA A 40 -14.15 3.54 25.98
CA ALA A 40 -14.85 4.54 26.78
C ALA A 40 -13.79 5.34 27.55
N ALA A 41 -13.22 6.35 26.88
CA ALA A 41 -12.42 7.39 27.51
C ALA A 41 -13.31 8.61 27.76
N PRO A 42 -13.08 9.40 28.84
CA PRO A 42 -13.78 10.65 29.03
C PRO A 42 -13.54 11.56 27.81
N ALA A 43 -14.51 12.42 27.49
CA ALA A 43 -14.54 13.27 26.29
C ALA A 43 -13.49 14.41 26.33
N GLU A 44 -12.26 14.10 26.67
CA GLU A 44 -11.11 14.99 26.69
C GLU A 44 -10.28 14.71 25.43
N ALA A 45 -9.92 15.76 24.70
CA ALA A 45 -9.08 15.61 23.51
C ALA A 45 -7.69 15.10 23.92
N GLN A 46 -7.40 13.82 23.69
CA GLN A 46 -6.11 13.22 24.03
C GLN A 46 -5.15 13.40 22.86
N ALA A 47 -4.02 14.08 23.11
CA ALA A 47 -2.92 14.18 22.16
C ALA A 47 -1.68 13.51 22.75
N ARG A 48 -1.08 12.59 21.99
CA ARG A 48 0.17 11.92 22.36
C ARG A 48 1.18 12.08 21.22
N THR A 49 2.35 12.58 21.57
CA THR A 49 3.51 12.62 20.66
C THR A 49 4.60 11.74 21.22
N ARG A 50 5.26 10.96 20.36
CA ARG A 50 6.50 10.26 20.67
C ARG A 50 7.54 10.65 19.63
N HIS A 51 8.75 10.87 20.10
CA HIS A 51 9.91 11.15 19.27
C HIS A 51 11.07 10.33 19.80
N SER A 52 11.79 9.66 18.92
CA SER A 52 13.02 8.95 19.27
C SER A 52 14.05 9.11 18.15
N VAL A 53 15.31 9.12 18.55
CA VAL A 53 16.47 9.11 17.67
C VAL A 53 17.28 7.87 18.00
N GLU A 54 17.69 7.15 16.98
CA GLU A 54 18.53 5.96 17.07
C GLU A 54 19.80 6.23 16.28
N HIS A 55 20.95 5.99 16.92
CA HIS A 55 22.25 6.06 16.30
C HIS A 55 22.84 4.65 16.29
N ASN A 56 23.30 4.21 15.14
CA ASN A 56 23.83 2.88 14.95
C ASN A 56 25.37 2.91 14.85
N ALA A 57 25.99 1.77 15.17
CA ALA A 57 27.45 1.63 15.14
C ALA A 57 28.05 1.79 13.73
N ASP A 58 27.27 1.59 12.68
CA ASP A 58 27.65 1.76 11.27
C ASP A 58 27.61 3.23 10.81
N GLY A 59 27.30 4.18 11.71
CA GLY A 59 27.16 5.60 11.40
C GLY A 59 25.79 5.99 10.86
N SER A 60 24.87 5.04 10.71
CA SER A 60 23.49 5.34 10.33
C SER A 60 22.72 5.99 11.49
N THR A 61 21.74 6.82 11.16
CA THR A 61 20.86 7.47 12.13
C THR A 61 19.42 7.36 11.67
N ALA A 62 18.54 6.95 12.56
CA ALA A 62 17.10 6.92 12.34
C ALA A 62 16.38 7.85 13.32
N THR A 63 15.33 8.51 12.86
CA THR A 63 14.45 9.35 13.68
C THR A 63 13.02 8.90 13.47
N HIS A 64 12.33 8.62 14.57
CA HIS A 64 10.94 8.19 14.57
C HIS A 64 10.09 9.25 15.27
N THR A 65 9.00 9.64 14.64
CA THR A 65 8.02 10.56 15.22
C THR A 65 6.62 9.99 15.03
N GLY A 66 5.87 9.85 16.11
CA GLY A 66 4.49 9.41 16.12
C GLY A 66 3.61 10.46 16.80
N VAL A 67 2.47 10.78 16.21
CA VAL A 67 1.47 11.71 16.75
C VAL A 67 0.12 11.02 16.69
N ALA A 68 -0.55 10.86 17.82
CA ALA A 68 -1.93 10.41 17.92
C ALA A 68 -2.78 11.52 18.54
N ARG A 69 -3.95 11.78 17.96
CA ARG A 69 -4.96 12.70 18.51
C ARG A 69 -6.32 12.02 18.45
N SER A 70 -7.13 12.16 19.49
CA SER A 70 -8.52 11.71 19.51
C SER A 70 -9.39 12.77 20.19
N GLY A 71 -10.63 12.92 19.74
CA GLY A 71 -11.61 13.82 20.33
C GLY A 71 -12.99 13.70 19.66
N PRO A 72 -13.92 14.62 19.98
CA PRO A 72 -15.31 14.56 19.51
C PRO A 72 -15.46 14.56 17.97
N ASN A 73 -14.50 15.14 17.26
CA ASN A 73 -14.49 15.21 15.79
C ASN A 73 -13.84 13.99 15.13
N GLY A 74 -13.37 13.02 15.92
CA GLY A 74 -12.69 11.82 15.45
C GLY A 74 -11.25 11.70 15.93
N ALA A 75 -10.50 10.81 15.29
CA ALA A 75 -9.13 10.47 15.65
C ALA A 75 -8.18 10.55 14.45
N VAL A 76 -6.92 10.92 14.70
CA VAL A 76 -5.84 10.96 13.71
C VAL A 76 -4.59 10.33 14.31
N LEU A 77 -3.98 9.42 13.55
CA LEU A 77 -2.65 8.88 13.79
C LEU A 77 -1.73 9.33 12.65
N ARG A 78 -0.52 9.78 12.98
CA ARG A 78 0.54 10.10 12.03
C ARG A 78 1.84 9.51 12.53
N SER A 79 2.62 8.93 11.63
CA SER A 79 3.99 8.54 11.89
C SER A 79 4.91 8.99 10.77
N ARG A 80 6.17 9.24 11.13
CA ARG A 80 7.27 9.53 10.23
C ARG A 80 8.52 8.84 10.75
N THR A 81 9.22 8.18 9.86
CA THR A 81 10.57 7.67 10.08
C THR A 81 11.48 8.29 9.05
N ALA A 82 12.57 8.92 9.47
CA ALA A 82 13.65 9.38 8.61
C ALA A 82 14.90 8.57 8.95
N ALA A 83 15.64 8.09 7.96
CA ALA A 83 16.88 7.36 8.17
C ALA A 83 17.96 7.84 7.20
N THR A 84 19.20 7.88 7.65
CA THR A 84 20.41 8.12 6.83
C THR A 84 21.41 7.02 7.12
N ASP A 85 22.15 6.55 6.12
CA ASP A 85 23.14 5.49 6.29
C ASP A 85 24.57 5.97 6.59
N GLY A 86 24.82 7.28 6.56
CA GLY A 86 26.17 7.84 6.71
C GLY A 86 27.02 7.77 5.44
N GLN A 87 26.53 7.13 4.37
CA GLN A 87 27.15 7.07 3.04
C GLN A 87 26.50 8.06 2.04
N GLY A 88 25.58 8.88 2.52
CA GLY A 88 24.90 9.91 1.73
C GLY A 88 23.51 9.51 1.23
N ASN A 89 23.05 8.28 1.53
CA ASN A 89 21.68 7.89 1.24
C ASN A 89 20.76 8.26 2.40
N ALA A 90 19.53 8.63 2.06
CA ALA A 90 18.50 8.99 3.02
C ALA A 90 17.14 8.42 2.60
N SER A 91 16.31 8.07 3.57
CA SER A 91 14.93 7.67 3.34
C SER A 91 14.00 8.32 4.35
N VAL A 92 12.77 8.59 3.92
CA VAL A 92 11.70 9.09 4.77
C VAL A 92 10.42 8.32 4.46
N THR A 93 9.92 7.58 5.43
CA THR A 93 8.59 6.97 5.36
C THR A 93 7.63 7.76 6.21
N SER A 94 6.43 8.03 5.69
CA SER A 94 5.34 8.67 6.42
C SER A 94 4.07 7.87 6.27
N ARG A 95 3.30 7.76 7.36
CA ARG A 95 2.00 7.10 7.38
C ARG A 95 1.03 7.96 8.18
N SER A 96 -0.23 7.95 7.79
CA SER A 96 -1.30 8.56 8.57
C SER A 96 -2.61 7.85 8.38
N ALA A 97 -3.41 7.81 9.42
CA ALA A 97 -4.80 7.38 9.40
C ALA A 97 -5.65 8.44 10.09
N ALA A 98 -6.87 8.62 9.62
CA ALA A 98 -7.87 9.47 10.22
C ALA A 98 -9.20 8.71 10.23
N MET A 99 -9.96 8.86 11.30
CA MET A 99 -11.37 8.48 11.37
C MET A 99 -12.16 9.70 11.84
N GLY A 100 -13.16 10.11 11.09
CA GLY A 100 -14.07 11.18 11.46
C GLY A 100 -15.17 10.70 12.40
N ALA A 101 -15.79 11.63 13.12
CA ALA A 101 -16.92 11.33 14.01
C ALA A 101 -18.09 10.63 13.31
N GLN A 102 -18.30 10.92 12.02
CA GLN A 102 -19.35 10.33 11.18
C GLN A 102 -18.93 8.99 10.52
N GLY A 103 -17.87 8.34 11.02
CA GLY A 103 -17.42 7.02 10.54
C GLY A 103 -16.59 7.02 9.26
N GLY A 104 -16.37 8.18 8.63
CA GLY A 104 -15.48 8.29 7.48
C GLY A 104 -14.02 8.02 7.87
N MET A 105 -13.28 7.30 7.04
CA MET A 105 -11.88 6.94 7.28
C MET A 105 -11.00 7.41 6.13
N ALA A 106 -9.77 7.80 6.42
CA ALA A 106 -8.76 8.11 5.42
C ALA A 106 -7.40 7.60 5.86
N THR A 107 -6.62 7.06 4.93
CA THR A 107 -5.25 6.63 5.14
C THR A 107 -4.34 7.25 4.08
N ARG A 108 -3.10 7.50 4.46
CA ARG A 108 -2.03 7.93 3.56
C ARG A 108 -0.76 7.23 3.96
N GLN A 109 0.00 6.76 2.99
CA GLN A 109 1.38 6.33 3.19
C GLN A 109 2.25 6.86 2.06
N GLY A 110 3.51 7.11 2.35
CA GLY A 110 4.47 7.44 1.32
C GLY A 110 5.89 7.28 1.80
N SER A 111 6.77 6.91 0.86
CA SER A 111 8.20 6.81 1.06
C SER A 111 8.90 7.77 0.11
N THR A 112 9.99 8.37 0.58
CA THR A 112 10.92 9.14 -0.25
C THR A 112 12.30 8.60 0.01
N THR A 113 13.07 8.33 -1.03
CA THR A 113 14.50 8.02 -0.93
C THR A 113 15.29 9.10 -1.66
N ARG A 114 16.51 9.34 -1.17
CA ARG A 114 17.53 10.12 -1.84
C ARG A 114 18.81 9.32 -1.80
N SER A 115 19.46 9.21 -2.94
CA SER A 115 20.74 8.51 -3.05
C SER A 115 21.90 9.51 -2.97
N ALA A 116 23.10 8.99 -2.70
CA ALA A 116 24.32 9.79 -2.62
C ALA A 116 24.63 10.53 -3.93
N ASP A 117 24.26 9.97 -5.08
CA ASP A 117 24.42 10.58 -6.42
C ASP A 117 23.46 11.76 -6.70
N GLY A 118 22.58 12.10 -5.75
CA GLY A 118 21.61 13.19 -5.86
C GLY A 118 20.25 12.78 -6.46
N SER A 119 20.14 11.56 -6.98
CA SER A 119 18.85 11.00 -7.39
C SER A 119 17.89 10.86 -6.21
N ALA A 120 16.60 10.95 -6.48
CA ALA A 120 15.56 10.80 -5.48
C ALA A 120 14.32 10.14 -6.07
N SER A 121 13.63 9.37 -5.25
CA SER A 121 12.35 8.78 -5.61
C SER A 121 11.32 9.05 -4.53
N HIS A 122 10.07 9.15 -4.92
CA HIS A 122 8.92 9.23 -4.04
C HIS A 122 7.85 8.27 -4.53
N SER A 123 7.21 7.55 -3.62
CA SER A 123 6.00 6.80 -3.89
C SER A 123 5.01 7.01 -2.75
N GLY A 124 3.72 6.97 -3.05
CA GLY A 124 2.70 7.11 -2.03
C GLY A 124 1.31 6.73 -2.49
N THR A 125 0.49 6.41 -1.49
CA THR A 125 -0.92 6.09 -1.67
C THR A 125 -1.78 6.88 -0.69
N VAL A 126 -3.01 7.14 -1.10
CA VAL A 126 -4.08 7.73 -0.29
C VAL A 126 -5.32 6.87 -0.52
N SER A 127 -6.01 6.51 0.56
CA SER A 127 -7.35 5.95 0.48
C SER A 127 -8.27 6.74 1.39
N ALA A 128 -9.52 6.94 0.99
CA ALA A 128 -10.57 7.47 1.86
C ALA A 128 -11.90 6.78 1.54
N GLN A 129 -12.75 6.69 2.55
CA GLN A 129 -14.07 6.09 2.46
C GLN A 129 -14.99 6.70 3.50
N GLY A 130 -16.25 6.92 3.17
CA GLY A 130 -17.25 7.44 4.10
C GLY A 130 -18.59 7.62 3.43
N ALA A 131 -19.51 8.31 4.10
CA ALA A 131 -20.88 8.50 3.62
C ALA A 131 -20.98 9.18 2.24
N GLN A 132 -19.96 9.95 1.82
CA GLN A 132 -19.95 10.63 0.52
C GLN A 132 -19.40 9.75 -0.61
N GLY A 133 -18.77 8.62 -0.29
CA GLY A 133 -18.11 7.76 -1.27
C GLY A 133 -16.71 7.33 -0.87
N SER A 134 -15.92 6.96 -1.87
CA SER A 134 -14.55 6.48 -1.71
C SER A 134 -13.59 7.20 -2.65
N LEU A 135 -12.31 7.21 -2.27
CA LEU A 135 -11.19 7.75 -3.03
C LEU A 135 -10.01 6.81 -2.87
N GLN A 136 -9.39 6.38 -3.95
CA GLN A 136 -8.10 5.70 -3.96
C GLN A 136 -7.16 6.47 -4.89
N SER A 137 -5.96 6.78 -4.43
CA SER A 137 -4.95 7.45 -5.26
C SER A 137 -3.58 6.84 -4.98
N SER A 138 -2.82 6.60 -6.04
CA SER A 138 -1.45 6.11 -5.95
C SER A 138 -0.59 6.84 -6.97
N GLY A 139 0.67 7.06 -6.64
CA GLY A 139 1.59 7.70 -7.56
C GLY A 139 2.99 7.80 -7.01
N GLY A 140 3.86 8.34 -7.83
CA GLY A 140 5.26 8.54 -7.49
C GLY A 140 5.92 9.57 -8.39
N ALA A 141 7.13 9.95 -7.99
CA ALA A 141 7.99 10.83 -8.75
C ALA A 141 9.43 10.35 -8.62
N THR A 142 10.21 10.49 -9.68
CA THR A 142 11.65 10.27 -9.67
C THR A 142 12.35 11.52 -10.17
N ARG A 143 13.51 11.78 -9.60
CA ARG A 143 14.52 12.71 -10.12
C ARG A 143 15.81 11.92 -10.23
N ASN A 144 16.37 11.81 -11.43
CA ASN A 144 17.66 11.16 -11.61
C ASN A 144 18.80 12.12 -11.30
N ALA A 145 20.03 11.61 -11.21
CA ALA A 145 21.22 12.41 -10.92
C ALA A 145 21.49 13.49 -12.00
N ASP A 146 21.08 13.24 -13.24
CA ASP A 146 21.15 14.18 -14.37
C ASP A 146 20.08 15.29 -14.34
N GLY A 147 19.18 15.27 -13.34
CA GLY A 147 18.11 16.24 -13.20
C GLY A 147 16.86 15.97 -14.06
N THR A 148 16.79 14.84 -14.77
CA THR A 148 15.55 14.38 -15.40
C THR A 148 14.52 14.05 -14.32
N VAL A 149 13.27 14.47 -14.55
CA VAL A 149 12.16 14.31 -13.59
C VAL A 149 11.02 13.60 -14.29
N THR A 150 10.49 12.56 -13.64
CA THR A 150 9.22 11.94 -14.05
C THR A 150 8.28 11.85 -12.85
N GLN A 151 6.98 11.99 -13.10
CA GLN A 151 5.96 11.83 -12.09
C GLN A 151 4.73 11.20 -12.72
N ALA A 152 4.04 10.33 -11.97
CA ALA A 152 2.76 9.78 -12.37
C ALA A 152 1.84 9.63 -11.16
N ARG A 153 0.54 9.81 -11.36
CA ARG A 153 -0.49 9.53 -10.36
C ARG A 153 -1.76 9.04 -11.04
N SER A 154 -2.33 7.99 -10.48
CA SER A 154 -3.67 7.50 -10.79
C SER A 154 -4.59 7.72 -9.59
N THR A 155 -5.81 8.13 -9.85
CA THR A 155 -6.83 8.40 -8.82
C THR A 155 -8.17 7.86 -9.28
N THR A 156 -8.81 7.08 -8.43
CA THR A 156 -10.21 6.67 -8.58
C THR A 156 -11.03 7.30 -7.47
N ALA A 157 -12.17 7.89 -7.80
CA ALA A 157 -13.14 8.35 -6.81
C ALA A 157 -14.52 7.84 -7.19
N THR A 158 -15.29 7.37 -6.21
CA THR A 158 -16.64 6.84 -6.41
C THR A 158 -17.60 7.58 -5.48
N SER A 159 -18.73 8.03 -6.02
CA SER A 159 -19.80 8.67 -5.26
C SER A 159 -20.67 7.61 -4.59
N ALA A 160 -20.91 7.72 -3.28
CA ALA A 160 -21.88 6.85 -2.60
C ALA A 160 -23.33 7.16 -2.99
N ALA A 161 -23.62 8.41 -3.38
CA ALA A 161 -24.98 8.85 -3.71
C ALA A 161 -25.46 8.33 -5.07
N THR A 162 -24.55 8.24 -6.05
CA THR A 162 -24.90 7.86 -7.43
C THR A 162 -24.30 6.54 -7.87
N GLY A 163 -23.27 6.03 -7.19
CA GLY A 163 -22.47 4.89 -7.66
C GLY A 163 -21.49 5.25 -8.79
N ASN A 164 -21.58 6.46 -9.36
CA ASN A 164 -20.70 6.90 -10.43
C ASN A 164 -19.26 7.05 -9.94
N SER A 165 -18.31 6.81 -10.83
CA SER A 165 -16.89 6.95 -10.53
C SER A 165 -16.12 7.73 -11.59
N VAL A 166 -14.97 8.27 -11.19
CA VAL A 166 -13.99 8.88 -12.10
C VAL A 166 -12.64 8.22 -11.87
N GLN A 167 -12.00 7.84 -12.95
CA GLN A 167 -10.60 7.43 -12.99
C GLN A 167 -9.79 8.51 -13.69
N ALA A 168 -8.89 9.14 -12.96
CA ALA A 168 -8.04 10.21 -13.46
C ALA A 168 -6.57 9.79 -13.39
N GLN A 169 -5.83 10.06 -14.47
CA GLN A 169 -4.39 9.87 -14.53
C GLN A 169 -3.73 11.21 -14.82
N SER A 170 -2.56 11.40 -14.21
CA SER A 170 -1.70 12.53 -14.49
C SER A 170 -0.27 12.05 -14.58
N SER A 171 0.47 12.57 -15.55
CA SER A 171 1.89 12.33 -15.69
C SER A 171 2.61 13.63 -15.97
N TYR A 172 3.86 13.71 -15.55
CA TYR A 172 4.74 14.80 -15.87
C TYR A 172 6.11 14.24 -16.24
N SER A 173 6.72 14.78 -17.29
CA SER A 173 8.15 14.63 -17.53
C SER A 173 8.76 16.00 -17.86
N LYS A 174 10.08 16.13 -17.65
CA LYS A 174 10.82 17.33 -18.04
C LYS A 174 10.69 17.63 -19.54
N ASP A 175 10.59 16.59 -20.37
CA ASP A 175 10.61 16.70 -21.84
C ASP A 175 9.22 16.97 -22.43
N THR A 176 8.18 16.38 -21.85
CA THR A 176 6.81 16.42 -22.39
C THR A 176 5.85 17.29 -21.59
N GLY A 177 6.26 17.80 -20.42
CA GLY A 177 5.41 18.59 -19.54
C GLY A 177 4.31 17.75 -18.88
N LEU A 178 3.22 18.41 -18.47
CA LEU A 178 2.09 17.81 -17.76
C LEU A 178 1.06 17.23 -18.73
N SER A 179 0.70 15.96 -18.55
CA SER A 179 -0.44 15.30 -19.21
C SER A 179 -1.47 14.87 -18.17
N ARG A 180 -2.76 14.99 -18.52
CA ARG A 180 -3.89 14.61 -17.66
C ARG A 180 -5.00 13.98 -18.49
N SER A 181 -5.54 12.87 -18.00
CA SER A 181 -6.73 12.21 -18.55
C SER A 181 -7.72 11.90 -17.44
N ALA A 182 -9.00 11.83 -17.78
CA ALA A 182 -10.05 11.37 -16.89
C ALA A 182 -11.11 10.61 -17.68
N THR A 183 -11.55 9.49 -17.14
CA THR A 183 -12.66 8.68 -17.66
C THR A 183 -13.67 8.52 -16.55
N CYS A 184 -14.95 8.75 -16.85
CA CYS A 184 -16.02 8.63 -15.89
C CYS A 184 -16.87 7.40 -16.21
N TYR A 185 -17.41 6.77 -15.17
CA TYR A 185 -18.23 5.58 -15.26
C TYR A 185 -19.50 5.79 -14.46
N ASP A 186 -20.60 5.27 -14.97
CA ASP A 186 -21.84 5.17 -14.21
C ASP A 186 -21.77 4.03 -13.16
N ALA A 187 -22.83 3.87 -12.37
CA ALA A 187 -22.92 2.82 -11.35
C ALA A 187 -22.85 1.38 -11.90
N SER A 188 -23.12 1.17 -13.20
CA SER A 188 -23.01 -0.13 -13.86
C SER A 188 -21.58 -0.45 -14.33
N GLY A 189 -20.68 0.55 -14.29
CA GLY A 189 -19.33 0.45 -14.85
C GLY A 189 -19.24 0.82 -16.32
N THR A 190 -20.30 1.38 -16.91
CA THR A 190 -20.30 1.83 -18.30
C THR A 190 -19.67 3.22 -18.40
N ALA A 191 -18.80 3.42 -19.40
CA ALA A 191 -18.15 4.71 -19.61
C ALA A 191 -19.20 5.79 -19.97
N MET A 192 -19.07 6.96 -19.35
CA MET A 192 -19.95 8.11 -19.54
C MET A 192 -19.14 9.41 -19.69
N ALA A 193 -19.78 10.46 -20.19
CA ALA A 193 -19.18 11.77 -20.24
C ALA A 193 -18.85 12.26 -18.82
N CYS A 194 -17.63 12.77 -18.64
CA CYS A 194 -17.25 13.39 -17.37
C CYS A 194 -17.98 14.73 -17.19
N PRO A 195 -18.46 15.05 -15.98
CA PRO A 195 -19.03 16.36 -15.69
C PRO A 195 -17.98 17.46 -15.95
N VAL A 196 -18.39 18.51 -16.67
CA VAL A 196 -17.54 19.70 -16.83
C VAL A 196 -17.54 20.49 -15.52
N ARG A 197 -16.36 20.97 -15.13
CA ARG A 197 -16.25 21.87 -13.99
C ARG A 197 -16.87 23.22 -14.39
N PRO A 198 -17.79 23.81 -13.59
CA PRO A 198 -18.27 25.16 -13.83
C PRO A 198 -17.14 26.19 -13.79
#